data_AF-A0A3D9ZB70-F1
#
_entry.id   AF-A0A3D9ZB70-F1
#
_cell.length_a   1.000
_cell.length_b   1.000
_cell.length_c   1.000
_cell.angle_alpha   90.00
_cell.angle_beta   90.00
_cell.angle_gamma   90.00
#
_symmetry.space_group_name_H-M   'P 1'
#
loop_
_entity.id
_entity.type
_entity.pdbx_description
1 polymer ?
#
loop_
_entity_poly.entity_id
_entity_poly.type
_entity_poly.pdbx_seq_one_letter_code
_entity_poly.pdbx_strand_id
1 'polypeptide(L)'
;MRLRHRDGQTVHLSYCTNVHPAEDFAGIVAQLDTYASRVRESLGADLLGLGMWLPAPVAAELATRGRLRRQLRAELDARGLEVVTLNGFPYRSFHAPVVKQAVYHPDWTTPERLDYTLDLARVLLDLMPDDATRGSISTLPFAWRQPWDPPQAGAAERVLERLATGLTRMAWETGRAVRVAFEPEPGCVVESTEQAVRHLASVDTDRIGVCLDLAHLACAWEEPAEAVGRLRAAGIPVVKVQVSAALEAADPAAAADTLREYVEPRFLHQTRSAATAGAADPADPACAADDLDEALDRGLSGGAWRVHYHVPLHAAPMPPLTSTIPVLRAALGELVGGPQALCDHLDVETYTWGVLPPARRPDGDAALADGIAAELAFARDTLVDLGLSATAPSGART
;
A
#
# COMPACT_ATOMS: atom_id res chain seq x y z
N MET A 1 11.82 -9.23 -4.54
CA MET A 1 12.26 -10.55 -4.05
C MET A 1 11.14 -11.53 -4.29
N ARG A 2 11.49 -12.79 -4.51
CA ARG A 2 10.50 -13.86 -4.68
C ARG A 2 10.68 -14.88 -3.56
N LEU A 3 9.57 -15.34 -3.01
CA LEU A 3 9.50 -16.43 -2.04
C LEU A 3 8.58 -17.51 -2.59
N ARG A 4 8.76 -18.73 -2.13
CA ARG A 4 7.91 -19.87 -2.47
C ARG A 4 7.06 -20.23 -1.25
N HIS A 5 5.75 -20.17 -1.41
CA HIS A 5 4.82 -20.70 -0.44
C HIS A 5 4.69 -22.23 -0.59
N ARG A 6 4.26 -22.92 0.47
CA ARG A 6 4.19 -24.40 0.52
C ARG A 6 3.19 -25.03 -0.45
N ASP A 7 2.19 -24.28 -0.91
CA ASP A 7 1.27 -24.71 -1.97
C ASP A 7 1.90 -24.62 -3.37
N GLY A 8 3.13 -24.11 -3.47
CA GLY A 8 3.84 -23.92 -4.71
C GLY A 8 3.59 -22.56 -5.39
N GLN A 9 2.85 -21.64 -4.78
CA GLN A 9 2.71 -20.29 -5.31
C GLN A 9 4.01 -19.49 -5.09
N THR A 10 4.36 -18.67 -6.07
CA THR A 10 5.40 -17.63 -5.90
C THR A 10 4.76 -16.43 -5.23
N VAL A 11 5.31 -16.02 -4.09
CA VAL A 11 4.94 -14.80 -3.39
C VAL A 11 5.97 -13.73 -3.71
N HIS A 12 5.52 -12.64 -4.30
CA HIS A 12 6.33 -11.49 -4.65
C HIS A 12 6.37 -10.53 -3.47
N LEU A 13 7.58 -10.20 -3.03
CA LEU A 13 7.85 -9.19 -2.02
C LEU A 13 8.56 -8.01 -2.67
N SER A 14 7.95 -6.84 -2.64
CA SER A 14 8.49 -5.58 -3.12
C SER A 14 8.57 -4.53 -2.01
N TYR A 15 9.22 -3.41 -2.31
CA TYR A 15 8.98 -2.17 -1.57
C TYR A 15 8.37 -1.12 -2.50
N CYS A 16 7.55 -0.24 -1.94
CA CYS A 16 6.85 0.78 -2.71
C CYS A 16 7.73 2.00 -2.97
N THR A 17 7.76 2.48 -4.22
CA THR A 17 8.55 3.67 -4.60
C THR A 17 7.87 4.99 -4.25
N ASN A 18 6.70 4.99 -3.59
CA ASN A 18 6.02 6.19 -3.04
C ASN A 18 6.93 7.04 -2.15
N VAL A 19 7.97 6.44 -1.56
CA VAL A 19 8.93 7.14 -0.70
C VAL A 19 9.91 8.03 -1.48
N HIS A 20 10.00 7.85 -2.80
CA HIS A 20 10.95 8.56 -3.64
C HIS A 20 10.27 9.65 -4.48
N PRO A 21 10.76 10.91 -4.42
CA PRO A 21 10.21 11.97 -5.25
C PRO A 21 10.61 11.79 -6.71
N ALA A 22 9.65 11.48 -7.58
CA ALA A 22 9.84 11.45 -9.02
C ALA A 22 8.58 11.90 -9.75
N GLU A 23 8.66 13.07 -10.40
CA GLU A 23 7.52 13.71 -11.08
C GLU A 23 7.55 13.51 -12.61
N ASP A 24 8.64 12.99 -13.17
CA ASP A 24 8.80 12.72 -14.60
C ASP A 24 9.54 11.38 -14.87
N PHE A 25 9.54 10.96 -16.14
CA PHE A 25 10.16 9.70 -16.56
C PHE A 25 11.66 9.65 -16.26
N ALA A 26 12.39 10.75 -16.41
CA ALA A 26 13.83 10.78 -16.16
C ALA A 26 14.13 10.62 -14.67
N GLY A 27 13.34 11.28 -13.81
CA GLY A 27 13.38 11.12 -12.36
C GLY A 27 13.07 9.67 -11.94
N ILE A 28 12.08 9.04 -12.57
CA ILE A 28 11.74 7.63 -12.31
C ILE A 28 12.88 6.67 -12.66
N VAL A 29 13.63 6.94 -13.74
CA VAL A 29 14.80 6.12 -14.08
C VAL A 29 15.96 6.42 -13.13
N ALA A 30 16.20 7.70 -12.81
CA ALA A 30 17.30 8.11 -11.93
C ALA A 30 17.19 7.53 -10.51
N GLN A 31 15.98 7.48 -9.94
CA GLN A 31 15.76 6.90 -8.61
C GLN A 31 16.07 5.39 -8.53
N LEU A 32 16.07 4.67 -9.67
CA LEU A 32 16.45 3.25 -9.68
C LEU A 32 17.91 3.08 -9.29
N ASP A 33 18.79 3.97 -9.75
CA ASP A 33 20.20 3.96 -9.39
C ASP A 33 20.42 4.47 -7.96
N THR A 34 19.78 5.59 -7.61
CA THR A 34 19.95 6.21 -6.30
C THR A 34 19.51 5.31 -5.16
N TYR A 35 18.38 4.61 -5.32
CA TYR A 35 17.76 3.85 -4.24
C TYR A 35 17.66 2.35 -4.54
N ALA A 36 16.99 1.95 -5.61
CA ALA A 36 16.62 0.54 -5.81
C ALA A 36 17.85 -0.38 -5.98
N SER A 37 18.84 0.03 -6.78
CA SER A 37 20.11 -0.69 -6.94
C SER A 37 20.83 -0.85 -5.61
N ARG A 38 20.88 0.22 -4.80
CA ARG A 38 21.50 0.20 -3.47
C ARG A 38 20.75 -0.71 -2.50
N VAL A 39 19.42 -0.61 -2.43
CA VAL A 39 18.59 -1.50 -1.60
C VAL A 39 18.87 -2.96 -1.94
N ARG A 40 18.91 -3.28 -3.24
CA ARG A 40 19.21 -4.63 -3.74
C ARG A 40 20.59 -5.10 -3.31
N GLU A 41 21.61 -4.26 -3.46
CA GLU A 41 23.00 -4.54 -3.08
C GLU A 41 23.15 -4.74 -1.57
N SER A 42 22.54 -3.86 -0.75
CA SER A 42 22.52 -3.97 0.71
C SER A 42 21.84 -5.24 1.21
N LEU A 43 20.84 -5.74 0.47
CA LEU A 43 20.18 -7.03 0.74
C LEU A 43 20.99 -8.24 0.26
N GLY A 44 22.02 -8.05 -0.57
CA GLY A 44 22.71 -9.12 -1.28
C GLY A 44 21.79 -9.91 -2.20
N ALA A 45 20.75 -9.28 -2.75
CA ALA A 45 19.75 -9.93 -3.58
C ALA A 45 20.10 -9.82 -5.08
N ASP A 46 19.90 -10.89 -5.84
CA ASP A 46 20.06 -10.82 -7.31
C ASP A 46 18.91 -10.06 -7.98
N LEU A 47 17.71 -10.20 -7.42
CA LEU A 47 16.45 -9.66 -7.94
C LEU A 47 15.66 -8.95 -6.83
N LEU A 48 15.39 -7.66 -7.03
CA LEU A 48 14.56 -6.85 -6.15
C LEU A 48 13.22 -6.54 -6.81
N GLY A 49 12.13 -6.62 -6.02
CA GLY A 49 10.80 -6.29 -6.50
C GLY A 49 10.48 -4.85 -6.12
N LEU A 50 9.82 -4.12 -7.02
CA LEU A 50 9.37 -2.75 -6.80
C LEU A 50 7.84 -2.66 -6.97
N GLY A 51 7.18 -2.04 -5.99
CA GLY A 51 5.82 -1.54 -6.11
C GLY A 51 5.87 -0.11 -6.62
N MET A 52 5.86 0.09 -7.93
CA MET A 52 6.13 1.43 -8.46
C MET A 52 4.93 2.37 -8.30
N TRP A 53 5.23 3.62 -7.98
CA TRP A 53 4.32 4.74 -8.13
C TRP A 53 4.69 5.55 -9.36
N LEU A 54 3.66 5.91 -10.14
CA LEU A 54 3.79 6.71 -11.36
C LEU A 54 2.77 7.85 -11.27
N PRO A 55 3.19 9.12 -11.22
CA PRO A 55 2.27 10.24 -11.30
C PRO A 55 1.42 10.18 -12.57
N ALA A 56 0.16 10.61 -12.50
CA ALA A 56 -0.79 10.50 -13.60
C ALA A 56 -0.29 11.01 -14.96
N PRO A 57 0.42 12.16 -15.06
CA PRO A 57 0.99 12.60 -16.33
C PRO A 57 2.00 11.62 -16.93
N VAL A 58 2.83 10.99 -16.09
CA VAL A 58 3.81 10.00 -16.54
C VAL A 58 3.15 8.68 -16.91
N ALA A 59 2.15 8.24 -16.14
CA ALA A 59 1.37 7.05 -16.47
C ALA A 59 0.68 7.19 -17.83
N ALA A 60 0.06 8.34 -18.11
CA ALA A 60 -0.57 8.64 -19.40
C ALA A 60 0.44 8.68 -20.57
N GLU A 61 1.60 9.29 -20.35
CA GLU A 61 2.68 9.28 -21.35
C GLU A 61 3.14 7.86 -21.65
N LEU A 62 3.39 7.07 -20.61
CA LEU A 62 3.82 5.68 -20.74
C LEU A 62 2.74 4.83 -21.41
N ALA A 63 1.46 5.00 -21.07
CA ALA A 63 0.35 4.24 -21.65
C ALA A 63 0.20 4.46 -23.16
N THR A 64 0.50 5.65 -23.66
CA THR A 64 0.45 5.98 -25.09
C THR A 64 1.74 5.65 -25.84
N ARG A 65 2.89 5.60 -25.16
CA ARG A 65 4.22 5.42 -25.79
C ARG A 65 4.85 4.06 -25.44
N GLY A 66 4.52 3.03 -26.23
CA GLY A 66 5.08 1.69 -26.05
C GLY A 66 6.62 1.60 -26.12
N ARG A 67 7.30 2.54 -26.79
CA ARG A 67 8.77 2.64 -26.77
C ARG A 67 9.30 3.00 -25.37
N LEU A 68 8.63 3.93 -24.66
CA LEU A 68 9.04 4.32 -23.31
C LEU A 68 8.81 3.19 -22.30
N ARG A 69 7.72 2.42 -22.46
CA ARG A 69 7.50 1.23 -21.62
C ARG A 69 8.58 0.17 -21.81
N ARG A 70 8.97 -0.11 -23.06
CA ARG A 70 10.11 -1.00 -23.34
C ARG A 70 11.43 -0.48 -22.78
N GLN A 71 11.64 0.83 -22.85
CA GLN A 71 12.81 1.46 -22.23
C GLN A 71 12.79 1.26 -20.71
N LEU A 72 11.68 1.58 -20.04
CA LEU A 72 11.54 1.38 -18.59
C LEU A 72 11.77 -0.08 -18.19
N ARG A 73 11.18 -1.03 -18.93
CA ARG A 73 11.43 -2.46 -18.71
C ARG A 73 12.91 -2.81 -18.84
N ALA A 74 13.60 -2.31 -19.87
CA ALA A 74 15.03 -2.53 -20.04
C ALA A 74 15.88 -1.91 -18.91
N GLU A 75 15.51 -0.72 -18.41
CA GLU A 75 16.19 -0.09 -17.27
C GLU A 75 16.02 -0.90 -15.97
N LEU A 76 14.83 -1.49 -15.76
CA LEU A 76 14.54 -2.39 -14.64
C LEU A 76 15.36 -3.69 -14.77
N ASP A 77 15.29 -4.35 -15.92
CA ASP A 77 15.99 -5.62 -16.18
C ASP A 77 17.52 -5.46 -16.02
N ALA A 78 18.10 -4.37 -16.54
CA ALA A 78 19.53 -4.08 -16.44
C ALA A 78 20.03 -3.94 -14.99
N ARG A 79 19.12 -3.63 -14.06
CA ARG A 79 19.41 -3.45 -12.63
C ARG A 79 18.89 -4.60 -11.77
N GLY A 80 18.47 -5.71 -12.36
CA GLY A 80 17.87 -6.84 -11.62
C GLY A 80 16.69 -6.39 -10.76
N LEU A 81 15.80 -5.59 -11.35
CA LEU A 81 14.58 -5.11 -10.74
C LEU A 81 13.37 -5.70 -11.47
N GLU A 82 12.31 -6.03 -10.74
CA GLU A 82 11.04 -6.48 -11.31
C GLU A 82 9.85 -5.73 -10.73
N VAL A 83 8.76 -5.67 -11.49
CA VAL A 83 7.53 -4.98 -11.11
C VAL A 83 6.34 -5.89 -11.39
N VAL A 84 5.64 -6.31 -10.34
CA VAL A 84 4.35 -7.02 -10.44
C VAL A 84 3.18 -6.23 -9.85
N THR A 85 3.49 -5.11 -9.21
CA THR A 85 2.50 -4.27 -8.56
C THR A 85 2.81 -2.79 -8.74
N LEU A 86 1.76 -1.97 -8.79
CA LEU A 86 1.85 -0.52 -8.74
C LEU A 86 1.05 0.02 -7.55
N ASN A 87 1.44 1.17 -7.04
CA ASN A 87 0.59 1.98 -6.18
C ASN A 87 -0.08 3.07 -7.04
N GLY A 88 -1.40 2.96 -7.19
CA GLY A 88 -2.25 3.91 -7.91
C GLY A 88 -3.14 4.74 -6.99
N PHE A 89 -2.83 4.80 -5.69
CA PHE A 89 -3.52 5.67 -4.74
C PHE A 89 -3.11 7.13 -4.98
N PRO A 90 -1.85 7.57 -4.77
CA PRO A 90 -1.51 8.97 -4.98
C PRO A 90 -1.58 9.32 -6.47
N TYR A 91 -2.38 10.33 -6.82
CA TYR A 91 -2.54 10.71 -8.22
C TYR A 91 -1.36 11.51 -8.78
N ARG A 92 -0.81 12.43 -7.96
CA ARG A 92 0.32 13.32 -8.29
C ARG A 92 0.82 14.03 -7.03
N SER A 93 1.99 14.65 -7.10
CA SER A 93 2.47 15.63 -6.10
C SER A 93 2.51 15.11 -4.66
N PHE A 94 2.78 13.81 -4.48
CA PHE A 94 2.78 13.15 -3.18
C PHE A 94 3.90 13.66 -2.24
N HIS A 95 4.92 14.31 -2.81
CA HIS A 95 6.02 14.95 -2.06
C HIS A 95 5.86 16.46 -1.91
N ALA A 96 4.69 17.03 -2.24
CA ALA A 96 4.41 18.43 -1.97
C ALA A 96 4.57 18.75 -0.46
N PRO A 97 4.89 20.00 -0.08
CA PRO A 97 5.03 20.37 1.33
C PRO A 97 3.77 20.11 2.16
N VAL A 98 2.59 20.23 1.54
CA VAL A 98 1.28 19.94 2.13
C VAL A 98 0.51 19.09 1.13
N VAL A 99 0.06 17.92 1.58
CA VAL A 99 -0.75 16.99 0.80
C VAL A 99 -2.12 16.86 1.46
N LYS A 100 -2.19 16.45 2.73
CA LYS A 100 -3.40 16.31 3.55
C LYS A 100 -4.54 15.68 2.72
N GLN A 101 -5.73 16.29 2.71
CA GLN A 101 -6.89 15.77 1.96
C GLN A 101 -6.74 15.80 0.42
N ALA A 102 -5.75 16.51 -0.13
CA ALA A 102 -5.59 16.60 -1.58
C ALA A 102 -5.19 15.27 -2.24
N VAL A 103 -4.58 14.33 -1.49
CA VAL A 103 -4.20 13.00 -2.02
C VAL A 103 -5.39 12.17 -2.47
N TYR A 104 -6.56 12.40 -1.87
CA TYR A 104 -7.79 11.67 -2.18
C TYR A 104 -8.43 12.11 -3.50
N HIS A 105 -7.91 13.14 -4.17
CA HIS A 105 -8.46 13.65 -5.42
C HIS A 105 -7.52 13.47 -6.61
N PRO A 106 -8.04 13.17 -7.81
CA PRO A 106 -9.44 12.78 -8.11
C PRO A 106 -9.82 11.45 -7.44
N ASP A 107 -11.10 11.25 -7.17
CA ASP A 107 -11.63 10.05 -6.53
C ASP A 107 -12.47 9.21 -7.53
N TRP A 108 -13.03 8.08 -7.08
CA TRP A 108 -13.78 7.17 -7.95
C TRP A 108 -15.14 7.72 -8.41
N THR A 109 -15.55 8.92 -7.98
CA THR A 109 -16.73 9.60 -8.54
C THR A 109 -16.44 10.25 -9.90
N THR A 110 -15.18 10.25 -10.34
CA THR A 110 -14.70 11.00 -11.51
C THR A 110 -14.06 10.11 -12.59
N PRO A 111 -14.15 10.48 -13.88
CA PRO A 111 -13.52 9.73 -14.96
C PRO A 111 -11.98 9.79 -14.94
N GLU A 112 -11.38 10.84 -14.37
CA GLU A 112 -9.92 11.01 -14.29
C GLU A 112 -9.27 9.88 -13.50
N ARG A 113 -9.90 9.42 -12.40
CA ARG A 113 -9.41 8.28 -11.61
C ARG A 113 -9.43 6.98 -12.40
N LEU A 114 -10.46 6.77 -13.21
CA LEU A 114 -10.55 5.61 -14.10
C LEU A 114 -9.46 5.62 -15.17
N ASP A 115 -9.30 6.73 -15.87
CA ASP A 115 -8.34 6.85 -16.96
C ASP A 115 -6.92 6.61 -16.43
N TYR A 116 -6.57 7.22 -15.30
CA TYR A 116 -5.29 6.98 -14.64
C TYR A 116 -5.08 5.50 -14.25
N THR A 117 -6.09 4.85 -13.67
CA THR A 117 -5.96 3.45 -13.26
C THR A 117 -5.82 2.51 -14.46
N LEU A 118 -6.50 2.79 -15.56
CA LEU A 118 -6.35 2.02 -16.81
C LEU A 118 -5.00 2.28 -17.48
N ASP A 119 -4.46 3.50 -17.41
CA ASP A 119 -3.12 3.80 -17.87
C ASP A 119 -2.07 3.00 -17.07
N LEU A 120 -2.19 2.97 -15.75
CA LEU A 120 -1.34 2.13 -14.89
C LEU A 120 -1.45 0.64 -15.26
N ALA A 121 -2.66 0.11 -15.49
CA ALA A 121 -2.85 -1.29 -15.89
C ALA A 121 -2.16 -1.59 -17.22
N ARG A 122 -2.25 -0.68 -18.19
CA ARG A 122 -1.57 -0.80 -19.48
C ARG A 122 -0.06 -0.76 -19.34
N VAL A 123 0.46 0.08 -18.44
CA VAL A 123 1.90 0.13 -18.15
C VAL A 123 2.36 -1.18 -17.51
N LEU A 124 1.67 -1.65 -16.47
CA LEU A 124 2.04 -2.85 -15.73
C LEU A 124 2.09 -4.09 -16.62
N LEU A 125 1.16 -4.24 -17.57
CA LEU A 125 1.16 -5.37 -18.52
C LEU A 125 2.47 -5.53 -19.32
N ASP A 126 3.15 -4.42 -19.63
CA ASP A 126 4.42 -4.43 -20.35
C ASP A 126 5.65 -4.49 -19.40
N LEU A 127 5.49 -4.11 -18.13
CA LEU A 127 6.58 -4.17 -17.14
C LEU A 127 6.70 -5.53 -16.46
N MET A 128 5.60 -6.24 -16.28
CA MET A 128 5.60 -7.52 -15.56
C MET A 128 6.52 -8.55 -16.20
N PRO A 129 7.26 -9.33 -15.39
CA PRO A 129 8.08 -10.43 -15.89
C PRO A 129 7.20 -11.48 -16.57
N ASP A 130 7.74 -12.19 -17.56
CA ASP A 130 6.96 -13.07 -18.44
C ASP A 130 6.31 -14.25 -17.71
N ASP A 131 6.88 -14.62 -16.56
CA ASP A 131 6.39 -15.69 -15.69
C ASP A 131 5.39 -15.21 -14.62
N ALA A 132 5.14 -13.91 -14.49
CA ALA A 132 4.08 -13.40 -13.64
C ALA A 132 2.70 -13.71 -14.24
N THR A 133 1.89 -14.41 -13.46
CA THR A 133 0.53 -14.82 -13.83
C THR A 133 -0.43 -13.64 -13.93
N ARG A 134 -0.21 -12.60 -13.11
CA ARG A 134 -1.02 -11.39 -13.04
C ARG A 134 -0.26 -10.22 -12.43
N GLY A 135 -0.81 -9.02 -12.61
CA GLY A 135 -0.38 -7.78 -11.94
C GLY A 135 -1.44 -7.29 -10.96
N SER A 136 -1.03 -6.43 -10.01
CA SER A 136 -1.95 -5.75 -9.09
C SER A 136 -1.72 -4.24 -9.05
N ILE A 137 -2.78 -3.47 -8.80
CA ILE A 137 -2.68 -2.02 -8.57
C ILE A 137 -3.47 -1.68 -7.32
N SER A 138 -2.85 -1.07 -6.29
CA SER A 138 -3.62 -0.48 -5.19
C SER A 138 -4.23 0.86 -5.59
N THR A 139 -5.36 1.22 -5.00
CA THR A 139 -6.04 2.50 -5.23
C THR A 139 -6.82 2.92 -4.00
N LEU A 140 -7.09 4.22 -3.88
CA LEU A 140 -7.86 4.78 -2.76
C LEU A 140 -9.27 4.15 -2.66
N PRO A 141 -9.85 4.13 -1.44
CA PRO A 141 -11.17 3.54 -1.22
C PRO A 141 -12.29 4.51 -1.57
N PHE A 142 -12.71 4.47 -2.83
CA PHE A 142 -13.81 5.26 -3.37
C PHE A 142 -13.58 6.77 -3.31
N ALA A 143 -13.76 7.39 -2.13
CA ALA A 143 -13.59 8.82 -1.87
C ALA A 143 -13.37 9.07 -0.37
N TRP A 144 -13.09 10.33 -0.01
CA TRP A 144 -13.21 10.77 1.39
C TRP A 144 -14.65 10.63 1.90
N ARG A 145 -14.86 10.33 3.18
CA ARG A 145 -16.20 9.97 3.72
C ARG A 145 -17.24 11.09 3.64
N GLN A 146 -16.81 12.34 3.53
CA GLN A 146 -17.70 13.51 3.46
C GLN A 146 -17.25 14.49 2.38
N PRO A 147 -18.13 14.90 1.46
CA PRO A 147 -19.49 14.40 1.26
C PRO A 147 -19.51 12.99 0.64
N TRP A 148 -20.50 12.18 1.02
CA TRP A 148 -20.81 10.92 0.35
C TRP A 148 -22.33 10.71 0.29
N ASP A 149 -22.92 11.01 -0.86
CA ASP A 149 -24.37 10.93 -1.08
C ASP A 149 -24.74 9.89 -2.17
N PRO A 150 -26.05 9.55 -2.34
CA PRO A 150 -26.46 8.57 -3.34
C PRO A 150 -26.04 8.90 -4.79
N PRO A 151 -26.05 10.18 -5.24
CA PRO A 151 -25.45 10.56 -6.52
C PRO A 151 -23.96 10.20 -6.65
N GLN A 152 -23.13 10.49 -5.64
CA GLN A 152 -21.71 10.14 -5.63
C GLN A 152 -21.49 8.63 -5.65
N ALA A 153 -22.25 7.89 -4.83
CA ALA A 153 -22.21 6.43 -4.82
C ALA A 153 -22.55 5.84 -6.21
N GLY A 154 -23.64 6.30 -6.83
CA GLY A 154 -24.02 5.87 -8.17
C GLY A 154 -23.04 6.28 -9.26
N ALA A 155 -22.33 7.41 -9.10
CA ALA A 155 -21.24 7.79 -9.99
C ALA A 155 -20.06 6.82 -9.88
N ALA A 156 -19.65 6.49 -8.65
CA ALA A 156 -18.57 5.54 -8.42
C ALA A 156 -18.90 4.14 -8.97
N GLU A 157 -20.12 3.64 -8.75
CA GLU A 157 -20.57 2.35 -9.32
C GLU A 157 -20.38 2.29 -10.85
N ARG A 158 -20.81 3.33 -11.57
CA ARG A 158 -20.63 3.42 -13.04
C ARG A 158 -19.17 3.46 -13.45
N VAL A 159 -18.32 4.12 -12.67
CA VAL A 159 -16.88 4.19 -12.95
C VAL A 159 -16.22 2.84 -12.71
N LEU A 160 -16.60 2.11 -11.65
CA LEU A 160 -16.10 0.77 -11.35
C LEU A 160 -16.54 -0.26 -12.40
N GLU A 161 -17.76 -0.18 -12.93
CA GLU A 161 -18.21 -1.03 -14.03
C GLU A 161 -17.34 -0.83 -15.30
N ARG A 162 -17.02 0.43 -15.60
CA ARG A 162 -16.12 0.77 -16.72
C ARG A 162 -14.68 0.28 -16.46
N LEU A 163 -14.22 0.34 -15.21
CA LEU A 163 -12.93 -0.22 -14.81
C LEU A 163 -12.88 -1.72 -15.08
N ALA A 164 -13.83 -2.49 -14.55
CA ALA A 164 -13.92 -3.94 -14.76
C ALA A 164 -13.96 -4.30 -16.25
N THR A 165 -14.76 -3.58 -17.04
CA THR A 165 -14.82 -3.73 -18.50
C THR A 165 -13.46 -3.47 -19.16
N GLY A 166 -12.77 -2.40 -18.77
CA GLY A 166 -11.45 -2.05 -19.30
C GLY A 166 -10.39 -3.11 -18.98
N LEU A 167 -10.34 -3.58 -17.73
CA LEU A 167 -9.43 -4.63 -17.28
C LEU A 167 -9.69 -5.97 -17.99
N THR A 168 -10.97 -6.35 -18.12
CA THR A 168 -11.36 -7.56 -18.86
C THR A 168 -10.94 -7.49 -20.33
N ARG A 169 -11.14 -6.35 -20.99
CA ARG A 169 -10.69 -6.15 -22.37
C ARG A 169 -9.18 -6.31 -22.50
N MET A 170 -8.40 -5.67 -21.62
CA MET A 170 -6.94 -5.80 -21.64
C MET A 170 -6.49 -7.25 -21.40
N ALA A 171 -7.15 -7.97 -20.50
CA ALA A 171 -6.85 -9.37 -20.25
C ALA A 171 -7.12 -10.26 -21.47
N TRP A 172 -8.21 -10.01 -22.19
CA TRP A 172 -8.51 -10.69 -23.46
C TRP A 172 -7.51 -10.38 -24.56
N GLU A 173 -7.08 -9.12 -24.68
CA GLU A 173 -6.15 -8.66 -25.73
C GLU A 173 -4.72 -9.18 -25.53
N THR A 174 -4.29 -9.33 -24.27
CA THR A 174 -2.89 -9.64 -23.94
C THR A 174 -2.68 -11.06 -23.42
N GLY A 175 -3.75 -11.76 -23.03
CA GLY A 175 -3.66 -13.05 -22.34
C GLY A 175 -3.13 -12.95 -20.90
N ARG A 176 -2.92 -11.73 -20.37
CA ARG A 176 -2.39 -11.46 -19.03
C ARG A 176 -3.36 -10.56 -18.27
N ALA A 177 -3.56 -10.82 -16.98
CA ALA A 177 -4.51 -10.06 -16.18
C ALA A 177 -3.81 -9.01 -15.28
N VAL A 178 -4.48 -7.87 -15.09
CA VAL A 178 -4.21 -6.94 -13.99
C VAL A 178 -5.46 -6.84 -13.14
N ARG A 179 -5.29 -6.83 -11.82
CA ARG A 179 -6.38 -6.65 -10.84
C ARG A 179 -6.19 -5.35 -10.09
N VAL A 180 -7.29 -4.67 -9.77
CA VAL A 180 -7.27 -3.42 -9.00
C VAL A 180 -7.78 -3.70 -7.59
N ALA A 181 -7.05 -3.19 -6.62
CA ALA A 181 -7.19 -3.48 -5.21
C ALA A 181 -7.56 -2.19 -4.47
N PHE A 182 -8.81 -2.07 -4.03
CA PHE A 182 -9.29 -0.92 -3.26
C PHE A 182 -8.78 -1.05 -1.83
N GLU A 183 -8.12 -0.03 -1.34
CA GLU A 183 -7.43 -0.02 -0.06
C GLU A 183 -8.29 0.63 1.01
N PRO A 184 -8.87 -0.10 1.99
CA PRO A 184 -9.55 0.53 3.11
C PRO A 184 -8.60 1.50 3.82
N GLU A 185 -9.06 2.73 4.06
CA GLU A 185 -8.22 3.86 4.48
C GLU A 185 -8.93 4.66 5.58
N PRO A 186 -8.20 5.07 6.63
CA PRO A 186 -8.72 5.96 7.65
C PRO A 186 -9.33 7.26 7.09
N GLY A 187 -10.60 7.50 7.40
CA GLY A 187 -11.33 8.72 7.08
C GLY A 187 -12.07 8.69 5.74
N CYS A 188 -11.96 7.59 4.99
CA CYS A 188 -12.64 7.41 3.70
C CYS A 188 -13.99 6.68 3.81
N VAL A 189 -14.71 6.61 2.69
CA VAL A 189 -15.99 5.88 2.57
C VAL A 189 -15.84 4.40 2.96
N VAL A 190 -14.69 3.80 2.61
CA VAL A 190 -14.31 2.46 3.04
C VAL A 190 -13.05 2.57 3.88
N GLU A 191 -13.21 2.43 5.19
CA GLU A 191 -12.14 2.41 6.19
C GLU A 191 -11.93 1.01 6.79
N SER A 192 -13.00 0.22 6.95
CA SER A 192 -12.93 -1.14 7.49
C SER A 192 -13.22 -2.22 6.44
N THR A 193 -12.82 -3.46 6.72
CA THR A 193 -13.17 -4.59 5.84
C THR A 193 -14.66 -4.92 5.85
N GLU A 194 -15.41 -4.55 6.89
CA GLU A 194 -16.89 -4.61 6.86
C GLU A 194 -17.47 -3.64 5.82
N GLN A 195 -16.98 -2.40 5.80
CA GLN A 195 -17.37 -1.43 4.78
C GLN A 195 -16.91 -1.89 3.39
N ALA A 196 -15.72 -2.50 3.27
CA ALA A 196 -15.25 -3.06 2.01
C ALA A 196 -16.21 -4.14 1.49
N VAL A 197 -16.68 -5.05 2.35
CA VAL A 197 -17.70 -6.04 1.99
C VAL A 197 -18.97 -5.38 1.48
N ARG A 198 -19.45 -4.34 2.17
CA ARG A 198 -20.67 -3.64 1.78
C ARG A 198 -20.55 -2.96 0.41
N HIS A 199 -19.44 -2.28 0.15
CA HIS A 199 -19.24 -1.46 -1.05
C HIS A 199 -18.74 -2.23 -2.27
N LEU A 200 -18.08 -3.39 -2.07
CA LEU A 200 -17.55 -4.21 -3.15
C LEU A 200 -18.39 -5.47 -3.43
N ALA A 201 -19.55 -5.65 -2.78
CA ALA A 201 -20.37 -6.85 -2.94
C ALA A 201 -20.83 -7.13 -4.39
N SER A 202 -20.97 -6.10 -5.22
CA SER A 202 -21.51 -6.19 -6.59
C SER A 202 -20.46 -6.02 -7.69
N VAL A 203 -19.19 -5.85 -7.33
CA VAL A 203 -18.12 -5.65 -8.33
C VAL A 203 -17.71 -6.97 -8.98
N ASP A 204 -17.09 -6.90 -10.16
CA ASP A 204 -16.43 -8.04 -10.78
C ASP A 204 -15.18 -8.43 -9.96
N THR A 205 -15.33 -9.42 -9.09
CA THR A 205 -14.27 -9.87 -8.18
C THR A 205 -13.13 -10.59 -8.89
N ASP A 206 -13.24 -10.96 -10.17
CA ASP A 206 -12.11 -11.45 -10.96
C ASP A 206 -11.13 -10.31 -11.31
N ARG A 207 -11.62 -9.07 -11.36
CA ARG A 207 -10.85 -7.87 -11.71
C ARG A 207 -10.58 -6.95 -10.54
N ILE A 208 -11.49 -6.91 -9.56
CA ILE A 208 -11.47 -5.98 -8.44
C ILE A 208 -11.40 -6.74 -7.13
N GLY A 209 -10.65 -6.23 -6.17
CA GLY A 209 -10.60 -6.78 -4.82
C GLY A 209 -10.09 -5.73 -3.84
N VAL A 210 -9.50 -6.21 -2.74
CA VAL A 210 -9.00 -5.35 -1.66
C VAL A 210 -7.47 -5.30 -1.66
N CYS A 211 -6.93 -4.11 -1.43
CA CYS A 211 -5.55 -3.95 -0.96
C CYS A 211 -5.62 -3.89 0.56
N LEU A 212 -5.07 -4.89 1.25
CA LEU A 212 -5.07 -4.88 2.71
C LEU A 212 -3.79 -4.22 3.20
N ASP A 213 -3.87 -2.94 3.53
CA ASP A 213 -2.82 -2.25 4.27
C ASP A 213 -2.90 -2.62 5.76
N LEU A 214 -1.78 -3.11 6.30
CA LEU A 214 -1.73 -3.66 7.66
C LEU A 214 -1.65 -2.57 8.74
N ALA A 215 -1.18 -1.36 8.40
CA ALA A 215 -1.28 -0.20 9.27
C ALA A 215 -2.73 0.32 9.33
N HIS A 216 -3.44 0.35 8.21
CA HIS A 216 -4.84 0.77 8.14
C HIS A 216 -5.76 -0.21 8.87
N LEU A 217 -5.59 -1.51 8.63
CA LEU A 217 -6.30 -2.57 9.36
C LEU A 217 -6.13 -2.39 10.88
N ALA A 218 -4.90 -2.09 11.32
CA ALA A 218 -4.63 -1.84 12.73
C ALA A 218 -5.31 -0.55 13.22
N CYS A 219 -5.26 0.54 12.46
CA CYS A 219 -5.91 1.81 12.82
C CYS A 219 -7.43 1.68 12.90
N ALA A 220 -8.04 0.86 12.04
CA ALA A 220 -9.46 0.51 12.11
C ALA A 220 -9.81 -0.39 13.31
N TRP A 221 -8.80 -0.77 14.13
CA TRP A 221 -8.94 -1.67 15.28
C TRP A 221 -9.57 -3.03 14.92
N GLU A 222 -9.29 -3.52 13.72
CA GLU A 222 -9.79 -4.82 13.28
C GLU A 222 -8.87 -5.97 13.72
N GLU A 223 -9.48 -7.07 14.15
CA GLU A 223 -8.77 -8.32 14.41
C GLU A 223 -8.46 -9.04 13.09
N PRO A 224 -7.18 -9.35 12.78
CA PRO A 224 -6.80 -9.84 11.45
C PRO A 224 -7.54 -11.11 10.99
N ALA A 225 -7.73 -12.09 11.88
CA ALA A 225 -8.44 -13.32 11.56
C ALA A 225 -9.91 -13.07 11.19
N GLU A 226 -10.57 -12.15 11.89
CA GLU A 226 -11.95 -11.76 11.60
C GLU A 226 -12.05 -10.97 10.29
N ALA A 227 -11.14 -10.02 10.08
CA ALA A 227 -11.11 -9.19 8.87
C ALA A 227 -10.87 -10.03 7.61
N VAL A 228 -9.83 -10.88 7.62
CA VAL A 228 -9.52 -11.78 6.50
C VAL A 228 -10.64 -12.82 6.33
N GLY A 229 -11.18 -13.35 7.42
CA GLY A 229 -12.31 -14.28 7.39
C GLY A 229 -13.56 -13.67 6.76
N ARG A 230 -13.85 -12.40 7.08
CA ARG A 230 -14.99 -11.63 6.56
C ARG A 230 -14.89 -11.42 5.05
N LEU A 231 -13.73 -10.96 4.57
CA LEU A 231 -13.47 -10.81 3.13
C LEU A 231 -13.63 -12.13 2.38
N ARG A 232 -13.06 -13.21 2.93
CA ARG A 232 -13.16 -14.56 2.36
C ARG A 232 -14.59 -15.07 2.30
N ALA A 233 -15.37 -14.90 3.38
CA ALA A 233 -16.77 -15.31 3.44
C ALA A 233 -17.65 -14.54 2.43
N ALA A 234 -17.30 -13.29 2.15
CA ALA A 234 -17.96 -12.47 1.14
C ALA A 234 -17.50 -12.76 -0.30
N GLY A 235 -16.50 -13.63 -0.51
CA GLY A 235 -15.92 -13.88 -1.82
C GLY A 235 -15.09 -12.72 -2.37
N ILE A 236 -14.64 -11.81 -1.50
CA ILE A 236 -13.83 -10.64 -1.89
C ILE A 236 -12.35 -11.00 -1.74
N PRO A 237 -11.59 -10.97 -2.84
CA PRO A 237 -10.20 -11.39 -2.84
C PRO A 237 -9.29 -10.29 -2.27
N VAL A 238 -8.31 -10.69 -1.45
CA VAL A 238 -7.16 -9.85 -1.12
C VAL A 238 -6.19 -9.90 -2.29
N VAL A 239 -6.13 -8.82 -3.07
CA VAL A 239 -5.37 -8.76 -4.33
C VAL A 239 -3.94 -8.28 -4.10
N LYS A 240 -3.75 -7.43 -3.10
CA LYS A 240 -2.46 -6.87 -2.70
C LYS A 240 -2.45 -6.70 -1.19
N VAL A 241 -1.29 -6.79 -0.58
CA VAL A 241 -1.08 -6.47 0.85
C VAL A 241 0.01 -5.41 0.93
N GLN A 242 -0.26 -4.29 1.60
CA GLN A 242 0.80 -3.38 2.03
C GLN A 242 1.31 -3.84 3.39
N VAL A 243 2.59 -4.21 3.44
CA VAL A 243 3.27 -4.63 4.66
C VAL A 243 3.77 -3.38 5.37
N SER A 244 2.91 -2.81 6.21
CA SER A 244 3.08 -1.54 6.89
C SER A 244 2.68 -1.67 8.37
N ALA A 245 3.17 -0.75 9.21
CA ALA A 245 2.81 -0.69 10.63
C ALA A 245 2.53 0.75 11.04
N ALA A 246 1.50 0.93 11.87
CA ALA A 246 1.10 2.21 12.44
C ALA A 246 1.82 2.45 13.78
N LEU A 247 1.77 3.70 14.24
CA LEU A 247 2.23 4.12 15.56
C LEU A 247 1.14 3.84 16.61
N GLU A 248 1.51 3.33 17.79
CA GLU A 248 0.57 3.03 18.87
C GLU A 248 1.01 3.71 20.19
N ALA A 249 0.04 4.30 20.88
CA ALA A 249 0.19 4.89 22.21
C ALA A 249 -0.78 4.22 23.18
N ALA A 250 -0.26 3.35 24.07
CA ALA A 250 -1.07 2.66 25.08
C ALA A 250 -1.71 3.63 26.10
N ASP A 251 -0.97 4.68 26.47
CA ASP A 251 -1.45 5.81 27.27
C ASP A 251 -1.15 7.12 26.52
N PRO A 252 -2.10 7.62 25.71
CA PRO A 252 -1.92 8.84 24.92
C PRO A 252 -1.67 10.08 25.77
N ALA A 253 -2.21 10.13 26.99
CA ALA A 253 -2.00 11.26 27.90
C ALA A 253 -0.56 11.30 28.41
N ALA A 254 -0.01 10.14 28.79
CA ALA A 254 1.40 10.03 29.18
C ALA A 254 2.36 10.20 27.99
N ALA A 255 1.93 9.84 26.78
CA ALA A 255 2.73 9.91 25.56
C ALA A 255 2.58 11.24 24.79
N ALA A 256 1.80 12.21 25.28
CA ALA A 256 1.40 13.39 24.52
C ALA A 256 2.57 14.21 23.96
N ASP A 257 3.63 14.42 24.75
CA ASP A 257 4.81 15.15 24.28
C ASP A 257 5.57 14.42 23.19
N THR A 258 5.68 13.08 23.29
CA THR A 258 6.31 12.25 22.25
C THR A 258 5.44 12.20 20.98
N LEU A 259 4.11 12.12 21.11
CA LEU A 259 3.19 12.17 19.97
C LEU A 259 3.29 13.50 19.21
N ARG A 260 3.49 14.62 19.90
CA ARG A 260 3.69 15.94 19.25
C ARG A 260 4.91 15.97 18.32
N GLU A 261 5.92 15.13 18.54
CA GLU A 261 7.08 15.05 17.63
C GLU A 261 6.74 14.41 16.26
N TYR A 262 5.61 13.71 16.17
CA TYR A 262 5.10 13.11 14.93
C TYR A 262 4.06 14.00 14.22
N VAL A 263 3.68 15.15 14.80
CA VAL A 263 2.82 16.12 14.14
C VAL A 263 3.60 16.84 13.05
N GLU A 264 3.11 16.77 11.81
CA GLU A 264 3.77 17.33 10.65
C GLU A 264 2.76 17.80 9.58
N PRO A 265 3.14 18.75 8.70
CA PRO A 265 2.18 19.45 7.83
C PRO A 265 1.84 18.73 6.51
N ARG A 266 2.57 17.67 6.12
CA ARG A 266 2.43 17.03 4.81
C ARG A 266 1.23 16.09 4.75
N PHE A 267 1.20 15.06 5.58
CA PHE A 267 0.22 13.97 5.53
C PHE A 267 -0.83 14.12 6.63
N LEU A 268 -2.00 13.51 6.44
CA LEU A 268 -2.93 13.32 7.55
C LEU A 268 -2.40 12.20 8.43
N HIS A 269 -2.54 12.37 9.74
CA HIS A 269 -2.25 11.33 10.73
C HIS A 269 -3.53 10.96 11.47
N GLN A 270 -4.46 10.37 10.72
CA GLN A 270 -5.76 9.93 11.24
C GLN A 270 -5.54 9.10 12.49
N THR A 271 -6.18 9.52 13.58
CA THR A 271 -5.98 8.92 14.90
C THR A 271 -7.29 8.26 15.35
N ARG A 272 -7.18 7.02 15.80
CA ARG A 272 -8.30 6.18 16.24
C ARG A 272 -8.05 5.66 17.64
N SER A 273 -8.97 5.89 18.56
CA SER A 273 -8.88 5.31 19.90
C SER A 273 -9.43 3.87 19.93
N ALA A 274 -9.04 3.08 20.93
CA ALA A 274 -9.52 1.70 21.11
C ALA A 274 -11.05 1.59 21.22
N ALA A 275 -11.75 2.67 21.57
CA ALA A 275 -13.21 2.72 21.58
C ALA A 275 -13.85 2.63 20.18
N THR A 276 -13.09 2.79 19.10
CA THR A 276 -13.59 2.57 17.72
C THR A 276 -13.61 1.09 17.33
N ALA A 277 -13.05 0.18 18.16
CA ALA A 277 -13.01 -1.25 17.87
C ALA A 277 -14.43 -1.81 17.68
N GLY A 278 -14.71 -2.35 16.49
CA GLY A 278 -16.03 -2.86 16.13
C GLY A 278 -17.13 -1.79 15.99
N ALA A 279 -16.77 -0.50 15.96
CA ALA A 279 -17.73 0.58 15.72
C ALA A 279 -18.22 0.54 14.27
N ALA A 280 -19.51 0.87 14.07
CA ALA A 280 -20.10 0.97 12.74
C ALA A 280 -19.48 2.12 11.91
N ASP A 281 -19.06 3.19 12.59
CA ASP A 281 -18.29 4.29 12.04
C ASP A 281 -16.96 4.42 12.81
N PRO A 282 -15.86 3.86 12.30
CA PRO A 282 -14.55 4.01 12.91
C PRO A 282 -14.06 5.47 12.96
N ALA A 283 -14.64 6.37 12.16
CA ALA A 283 -14.30 7.79 12.11
C ALA A 283 -15.25 8.67 12.93
N ASP A 284 -16.01 8.09 13.88
CA ASP A 284 -16.87 8.85 14.80
C ASP A 284 -16.02 9.89 15.55
N PRO A 285 -16.31 11.19 15.40
CA PRO A 285 -15.53 12.23 16.06
C PRO A 285 -15.53 12.08 17.58
N ALA A 286 -16.47 11.38 18.23
CA ALA A 286 -16.41 11.15 19.67
C ALA A 286 -15.13 10.42 20.14
N CYS A 287 -14.54 9.58 19.29
CA CYS A 287 -13.42 8.70 19.61
C CYS A 287 -12.34 8.62 18.52
N ALA A 288 -12.44 9.46 17.48
CA ALA A 288 -11.50 9.58 16.38
C ALA A 288 -11.23 11.06 15.99
N ALA A 289 -10.11 11.27 15.30
CA ALA A 289 -9.76 12.54 14.64
C ALA A 289 -9.11 12.26 13.29
N ASP A 290 -9.23 13.21 12.36
CA ASP A 290 -8.64 13.07 11.02
C ASP A 290 -7.14 13.40 11.01
N ASP A 291 -6.64 14.04 12.06
CA ASP A 291 -5.23 14.37 12.19
C ASP A 291 -4.76 14.27 13.65
N LEU A 292 -3.45 14.14 13.83
CA LEU A 292 -2.85 13.89 15.14
C LEU A 292 -2.85 15.13 16.04
N ASP A 293 -2.64 16.32 15.46
CA ASP A 293 -2.73 17.59 16.19
C ASP A 293 -4.15 17.81 16.72
N GLU A 294 -5.16 17.55 15.89
CA GLU A 294 -6.56 17.59 16.26
C GLU A 294 -6.86 16.61 17.41
N ALA A 295 -6.36 15.38 17.34
CA ALA A 295 -6.51 14.38 18.40
C ALA A 295 -5.93 14.85 19.74
N LEU A 296 -4.74 15.44 19.70
CA LEU A 296 -4.01 15.95 20.86
C LEU A 296 -4.71 17.16 21.48
N ASP A 297 -5.13 18.12 20.66
CA ASP A 297 -5.80 19.35 21.10
C ASP A 297 -7.15 19.05 21.76
N ARG A 298 -7.88 18.06 21.22
CA ARG A 298 -9.17 17.63 21.75
C ARG A 298 -9.04 16.69 22.95
N GLY A 299 -7.88 16.06 23.13
CA GLY A 299 -7.65 15.05 24.16
C GLY A 299 -8.60 13.87 24.00
N LEU A 300 -8.59 13.21 22.82
CA LEU A 300 -9.50 12.11 22.53
C LEU A 300 -9.53 11.05 23.64
N SER A 301 -10.72 10.81 24.17
CA SER A 301 -10.97 9.71 25.10
C SER A 301 -11.15 8.38 24.36
N GLY A 302 -11.19 7.27 25.09
CA GLY A 302 -11.45 5.95 24.49
C GLY A 302 -10.29 4.95 24.56
N GLY A 303 -9.28 5.22 25.40
CA GLY A 303 -8.17 4.30 25.67
C GLY A 303 -6.96 4.56 24.77
N ALA A 304 -6.24 3.49 24.42
CA ALA A 304 -5.05 3.56 23.58
C ALA A 304 -5.37 4.18 22.21
N TRP A 305 -4.40 4.86 21.61
CA TRP A 305 -4.52 5.41 20.25
C TRP A 305 -3.65 4.63 19.27
N ARG A 306 -4.18 4.43 18.07
CA ARG A 306 -3.41 4.08 16.88
C ARG A 306 -3.47 5.26 15.91
N VAL A 307 -2.29 5.66 15.43
CA VAL A 307 -2.12 6.82 14.55
C VAL A 307 -1.66 6.30 13.20
N HIS A 308 -2.37 6.68 12.13
CA HIS A 308 -1.97 6.40 10.76
C HIS A 308 -0.69 7.18 10.43
N TYR A 309 0.42 6.55 10.77
CA TYR A 309 1.76 7.00 10.54
C TYR A 309 2.59 5.75 10.30
N HIS A 310 2.99 5.51 9.05
CA HIS A 310 3.79 4.32 8.75
C HIS A 310 5.11 4.44 9.48
N VAL A 311 5.47 3.49 10.34
CA VAL A 311 6.75 3.50 11.06
C VAL A 311 7.67 2.41 10.51
N PRO A 312 9.00 2.63 10.48
CA PRO A 312 9.92 1.64 9.96
C PRO A 312 9.76 0.26 10.62
N LEU A 313 9.54 -0.79 9.83
CA LEU A 313 9.17 -2.11 10.36
C LEU A 313 10.23 -2.73 11.29
N HIS A 314 11.50 -2.45 11.02
CA HIS A 314 12.65 -3.05 11.71
C HIS A 314 13.07 -2.27 12.96
N ALA A 315 12.48 -1.10 13.25
CA ALA A 315 12.91 -0.22 14.32
C ALA A 315 11.75 0.17 15.25
N ALA A 316 12.03 0.18 16.55
CA ALA A 316 11.04 0.66 17.52
C ALA A 316 10.86 2.19 17.43
N PRO A 317 9.61 2.69 17.53
CA PRO A 317 9.33 4.12 17.70
C PRO A 317 9.94 4.73 18.98
N MET A 318 9.77 6.04 19.16
CA MET A 318 10.23 6.73 20.37
C MET A 318 9.42 6.29 21.60
N PRO A 319 10.05 5.79 22.68
CA PRO A 319 9.33 5.45 23.90
C PRO A 319 8.57 6.66 24.47
N PRO A 320 7.36 6.46 25.04
CA PRO A 320 6.72 5.18 25.34
C PRO A 320 5.90 4.59 24.16
N LEU A 321 6.00 5.17 22.96
CA LEU A 321 5.26 4.71 21.79
C LEU A 321 5.77 3.35 21.30
N THR A 322 4.85 2.54 20.81
CA THR A 322 5.09 1.25 20.16
C THR A 322 4.55 1.29 18.73
N SER A 323 4.60 0.15 18.04
CA SER A 323 4.06 0.01 16.69
C SER A 323 3.09 -1.16 16.61
N THR A 324 2.27 -1.18 15.57
CA THR A 324 1.30 -2.26 15.33
C THR A 324 1.92 -3.50 14.67
N ILE A 325 3.24 -3.71 14.83
CA ILE A 325 3.94 -4.91 14.35
C ILE A 325 3.28 -6.23 14.82
N PRO A 326 2.75 -6.36 16.05
CA PRO A 326 1.99 -7.56 16.43
C PRO A 326 0.79 -7.83 15.52
N VAL A 327 0.04 -6.78 15.12
CA VAL A 327 -1.11 -6.88 14.19
C VAL A 327 -0.62 -7.29 12.81
N LEU A 328 0.47 -6.69 12.31
CA LEU A 328 1.11 -7.07 11.04
C LEU A 328 1.46 -8.56 11.02
N ARG A 329 2.11 -9.08 12.08
CA ARG A 329 2.51 -10.50 12.14
C ARG A 329 1.30 -11.43 12.15
N ALA A 330 0.26 -11.08 12.92
CA ALA A 330 -0.98 -11.85 12.94
C ALA A 330 -1.66 -11.86 11.57
N ALA A 331 -1.74 -10.70 10.89
CA ALA A 331 -2.33 -10.59 9.57
C ALA A 331 -1.55 -11.39 8.51
N LEU A 332 -0.22 -11.32 8.50
CA LEU A 332 0.60 -12.15 7.60
C LEU A 332 0.39 -13.65 7.89
N GLY A 333 0.20 -14.04 9.15
CA GLY A 333 -0.17 -15.41 9.52
C GLY A 333 -1.47 -15.88 8.85
N GLU A 334 -2.50 -15.03 8.81
CA GLU A 334 -3.77 -15.32 8.14
C GLU A 334 -3.67 -15.32 6.61
N LEU A 335 -2.83 -14.44 6.06
CA LEU A 335 -2.71 -14.23 4.62
C LEU A 335 -1.82 -15.27 3.93
N VAL A 336 -0.71 -15.68 4.56
CA VAL A 336 0.28 -16.58 3.95
C VAL A 336 0.75 -17.71 4.87
N GLY A 337 0.29 -17.74 6.14
CA GLY A 337 0.61 -18.80 7.10
C GLY A 337 -0.39 -19.97 7.09
N GLY A 338 -1.37 -19.98 6.17
CA GLY A 338 -2.36 -21.03 5.96
C GLY A 338 -1.98 -22.06 4.88
N PRO A 339 -2.77 -23.14 4.67
CA PRO A 339 -2.43 -24.19 3.70
C PRO A 339 -2.31 -23.68 2.25
N GLN A 340 -2.95 -22.54 1.95
CA GLN A 340 -2.84 -21.80 0.70
C GLN A 340 -2.54 -20.34 1.02
N ALA A 341 -1.73 -19.69 0.19
CA ALA A 341 -1.55 -18.25 0.28
C ALA A 341 -2.80 -17.54 -0.27
N LEU A 342 -3.35 -16.61 0.49
CA LEU A 342 -4.51 -15.80 0.11
C LEU A 342 -4.14 -14.61 -0.77
N CYS A 343 -2.87 -14.20 -0.72
CA CYS A 343 -2.30 -13.13 -1.53
C CYS A 343 -0.85 -13.45 -1.90
N ASP A 344 -0.47 -13.15 -3.14
CA ASP A 344 0.87 -13.36 -3.69
C ASP A 344 1.64 -12.06 -3.94
N HIS A 345 1.03 -10.89 -3.75
CA HIS A 345 1.66 -9.58 -3.98
C HIS A 345 1.74 -8.79 -2.67
N LEU A 346 2.92 -8.79 -2.05
CA LEU A 346 3.21 -8.11 -0.78
C LEU A 346 4.17 -6.95 -1.05
N ASP A 347 3.80 -5.76 -0.61
CA ASP A 347 4.55 -4.52 -0.89
C ASP A 347 4.86 -3.81 0.43
N VAL A 348 6.12 -3.76 0.83
CA VAL A 348 6.55 -3.01 2.01
C VAL A 348 6.37 -1.53 1.73
N GLU A 349 5.61 -0.84 2.57
CA GLU A 349 5.28 0.55 2.35
C GLU A 349 5.48 1.39 3.61
N THR A 350 6.58 2.13 3.63
CA THR A 350 6.81 3.19 4.62
C THR A 350 7.16 4.45 3.84
N TYR A 351 6.24 5.41 3.73
CA TYR A 351 6.43 6.65 2.96
C TYR A 351 6.84 7.86 3.83
N THR A 352 6.73 7.72 5.14
CA THR A 352 6.90 8.78 6.14
C THR A 352 8.37 9.05 6.54
N TRP A 353 9.34 8.36 5.95
CA TRP A 353 10.77 8.48 6.29
C TRP A 353 11.25 9.94 6.37
N GLY A 354 10.84 10.77 5.42
CA GLY A 354 11.22 12.19 5.36
C GLY A 354 10.51 13.09 6.37
N VAL A 355 9.49 12.58 7.06
CA VAL A 355 8.68 13.33 8.04
C VAL A 355 8.76 12.76 9.46
N LEU A 356 9.53 11.68 9.69
CA LEU A 356 9.84 11.16 11.04
C LEU A 356 10.31 12.28 11.99
N PRO A 357 10.24 12.10 13.32
CA PRO A 357 10.89 13.03 14.24
C PRO A 357 12.33 13.32 13.80
N PRO A 358 12.83 14.58 13.82
CA PRO A 358 14.10 14.95 13.20
C PRO A 358 15.29 14.06 13.60
N ALA A 359 15.34 13.61 14.86
CA ALA A 359 16.40 12.73 15.37
C ALA A 359 16.36 11.28 14.82
N ARG A 360 15.31 10.91 14.09
CA ARG A 360 15.04 9.58 13.55
C ARG A 360 15.04 9.53 12.02
N ARG A 361 15.13 10.68 11.35
CA ARG A 361 15.16 10.74 9.88
C ARG A 361 16.47 10.14 9.36
N PRO A 362 16.43 9.45 8.20
CA PRO A 362 17.65 9.00 7.54
C PRO A 362 18.50 10.20 7.12
N ASP A 363 19.81 10.09 7.31
CA ASP A 363 20.79 11.09 6.89
C ASP A 363 21.15 10.91 5.40
N GLY A 364 20.26 11.41 4.54
CA GLY A 364 20.41 11.38 3.09
C GLY A 364 20.01 10.05 2.42
N ASP A 365 20.13 10.03 1.09
CA ASP A 365 19.59 8.97 0.21
C ASP A 365 20.17 7.58 0.52
N ALA A 366 21.46 7.55 0.86
CA ALA A 366 22.19 6.36 1.27
C ALA A 366 21.58 5.70 2.50
N ALA A 367 21.34 6.47 3.56
CA ALA A 367 20.75 6.00 4.80
C ALA A 367 19.27 5.60 4.60
N LEU A 368 18.55 6.29 3.72
CA LEU A 368 17.18 5.93 3.36
C LEU A 368 17.15 4.55 2.67
N ALA A 369 18.02 4.32 1.68
CA ALA A 369 18.12 3.03 1.01
C ALA A 369 18.50 1.89 1.98
N ASP A 370 19.42 2.15 2.91
CA ASP A 370 19.81 1.14 3.91
C ASP A 370 18.65 0.84 4.89
N GLY A 371 17.85 1.85 5.24
CA GLY A 371 16.62 1.69 6.02
C GLY A 371 15.56 0.85 5.29
N ILE A 372 15.31 1.13 4.01
CA ILE A 372 14.38 0.34 3.16
C ILE A 372 14.86 -1.11 3.04
N ALA A 373 16.17 -1.33 2.85
CA ALA A 373 16.75 -2.67 2.82
C ALA A 373 16.50 -3.42 4.14
N ALA A 374 16.66 -2.75 5.29
CA ALA A 374 16.36 -3.34 6.59
C ALA A 374 14.86 -3.68 6.77
N GLU A 375 13.93 -2.86 6.26
CA GLU A 375 12.50 -3.18 6.26
C GLU A 375 12.17 -4.40 5.40
N LEU A 376 12.75 -4.48 4.20
CA LEU A 376 12.57 -5.64 3.33
C LEU A 376 13.15 -6.92 3.92
N ALA A 377 14.31 -6.83 4.58
CA ALA A 377 14.88 -7.96 5.30
C ALA A 377 13.95 -8.42 6.42
N PHE A 378 13.41 -7.49 7.23
CA PHE A 378 12.43 -7.80 8.26
C PHE A 378 11.17 -8.48 7.71
N ALA A 379 10.62 -7.95 6.61
CA ALA A 379 9.42 -8.52 5.98
C ALA A 379 9.70 -9.92 5.42
N ARG A 380 10.82 -10.10 4.71
CA ARG A 380 11.27 -11.40 4.21
C ARG A 380 11.42 -12.41 5.35
N ASP A 381 12.12 -12.04 6.42
CA ASP A 381 12.41 -12.96 7.52
C ASP A 381 11.11 -13.34 8.26
N THR A 382 10.18 -12.39 8.41
CA THR A 382 8.84 -12.67 8.94
C THR A 382 8.05 -13.65 8.07
N LEU A 383 8.15 -13.55 6.74
CA LEU A 383 7.52 -14.51 5.83
C LEU A 383 8.19 -15.89 5.89
N VAL A 384 9.52 -15.93 6.07
CA VAL A 384 10.26 -17.18 6.24
C VAL A 384 9.87 -17.89 7.53
N ASP A 385 9.68 -17.15 8.63
CA ASP A 385 9.19 -17.69 9.90
C ASP A 385 7.77 -18.28 9.77
N LEU A 386 6.97 -17.80 8.82
CA LEU A 386 5.66 -18.36 8.47
C LEU A 386 5.73 -19.58 7.54
N GLY A 387 6.94 -20.02 7.15
CA GLY A 387 7.19 -21.22 6.38
C GLY A 387 7.37 -21.02 4.88
N LEU A 388 7.52 -19.77 4.41
CA LEU A 388 7.92 -19.50 3.03
C LEU A 388 9.41 -19.73 2.87
N SER A 389 9.85 -20.23 1.71
CA SER A 389 11.28 -20.38 1.41
C SER A 389 11.72 -19.36 0.37
N ALA A 390 12.85 -18.68 0.59
CA ALA A 390 13.44 -17.83 -0.44
C ALA A 390 13.71 -18.67 -1.71
N THR A 391 13.29 -18.19 -2.88
CA THR A 391 13.66 -18.86 -4.14
C THR A 391 15.15 -18.68 -4.35
N ALA A 392 15.88 -19.80 -4.52
CA ALA A 392 17.27 -19.76 -4.97
C ALA A 392 17.35 -19.02 -6.32
N PRO A 393 18.48 -18.34 -6.61
CA PRO A 393 18.67 -17.72 -7.90
C PRO A 393 18.43 -18.77 -8.98
N SER A 394 17.58 -18.47 -9.95
CA SER A 394 17.49 -19.29 -11.15
C SER A 394 18.85 -19.22 -11.83
N GLY A 395 19.68 -20.23 -11.63
CA GLY A 395 20.93 -20.39 -12.34
C GLY A 395 20.66 -20.16 -13.82
N ALA A 396 21.46 -19.29 -14.44
CA ALA A 396 21.41 -19.03 -15.86
C ALA A 396 21.29 -20.37 -16.60
N ARG A 397 20.18 -20.58 -17.31
CA ARG A 397 20.09 -21.67 -18.25
C ARG A 397 21.12 -21.34 -19.33
N THR A 398 22.23 -22.07 -19.29
CA THR A 398 23.30 -22.08 -20.29
C THR A 398 22.77 -22.40 -21.67
#